data_AF-A0A345HR01-F1
#
_entry.id   AF-A0A345HR01-F1
#
_cell.length_a   1.000
_cell.length_b   1.000
_cell.length_c   1.000
_cell.angle_alpha   90.00
_cell.angle_beta   90.00
_cell.angle_gamma   90.00
#
_symmetry.space_group_name_H-M   'P 1'
#
loop_
_entity.id
_entity.type
_entity.pdbx_description
1 polymer ?
#
loop_
_entity_poly.entity_id
_entity_poly.type
_entity_poly.pdbx_seq_one_letter_code
_entity_poly.pdbx_strand_id
1 'polypeptide(L)'
;MELVERVAALERRLAALEAVGCGGGRESESGGGEDGPGEGRAFWALQGLKEELAASDAGEVAGGGVLYTGAVRLATGERYEWQYGAFTDALLDAGAAGVTAGGADDGGAGWGVAAESFAALGHVVRLRLLREILGGRRTAAELAELDGLGTTGQIYHHLRQLTGAGWLHPAGRGRYEVPAARVVPLLVMFSAARP
;
A
#
# COMPACT_ATOMS: atom_id res chain seq x y z
N MET A 1 -37.46 -32.33 -22.49
CA MET A 1 -36.45 -33.26 -21.95
C MET A 1 -35.14 -32.53 -21.60
N GLU A 2 -34.70 -31.56 -22.40
CA GLU A 2 -33.45 -30.77 -22.21
C GLU A 2 -33.37 -29.99 -20.87
N LEU A 3 -34.49 -29.43 -20.39
CA LEU A 3 -34.54 -28.72 -19.10
C LEU A 3 -34.30 -29.66 -17.90
N VAL A 4 -34.80 -30.89 -17.94
CA VAL A 4 -34.64 -31.87 -16.86
C VAL A 4 -33.18 -32.34 -16.79
N GLU A 5 -32.54 -32.51 -17.94
CA GLU A 5 -31.11 -32.86 -18.02
C GLU A 5 -30.21 -31.73 -17.52
N ARG A 6 -30.55 -30.47 -17.83
CA ARG A 6 -29.82 -29.30 -17.33
C ARG A 6 -29.95 -29.12 -15.83
N VAL A 7 -31.14 -29.34 -15.26
CA VAL A 7 -31.34 -29.27 -13.81
C VAL A 7 -30.55 -30.38 -13.11
N ALA A 8 -30.62 -31.62 -13.61
CA ALA A 8 -29.85 -32.73 -13.05
C ALA A 8 -28.33 -32.50 -13.14
N ALA A 9 -27.85 -31.83 -14.19
CA ALA A 9 -26.43 -31.46 -14.32
C ALA A 9 -26.02 -30.35 -13.34
N LEU A 10 -26.91 -29.40 -13.05
CA LEU A 10 -26.69 -28.35 -12.05
C LEU A 10 -26.70 -28.90 -10.63
N GLU A 11 -27.63 -29.79 -10.30
CA GLU A 11 -27.71 -30.45 -8.99
C GLU A 11 -26.44 -31.28 -8.70
N ARG A 12 -25.92 -32.00 -9.70
CA ARG A 12 -24.64 -32.73 -9.56
C ARG A 12 -23.45 -31.79 -9.31
N ARG A 13 -23.41 -30.62 -9.96
CA ARG A 13 -22.34 -29.63 -9.74
C ARG A 13 -22.44 -28.97 -8.38
N LEU A 14 -23.67 -28.72 -7.90
CA LEU A 14 -23.91 -28.16 -6.58
C LEU A 14 -23.50 -29.16 -5.48
N ALA A 15 -23.89 -30.42 -5.61
CA ALA A 15 -23.50 -31.48 -4.67
C ALA A 15 -21.97 -31.67 -4.61
N ALA A 16 -21.26 -31.55 -5.75
CA ALA A 16 -19.80 -31.61 -5.79
C ALA A 16 -19.14 -30.41 -5.08
N LEU A 17 -19.73 -29.20 -5.21
CA LEU A 17 -19.24 -28.00 -4.53
C LEU A 17 -19.52 -28.04 -3.02
N GLU A 18 -20.68 -28.54 -2.62
CA GLU A 18 -21.07 -28.71 -1.22
C GLU A 18 -20.21 -29.78 -0.53
N ALA A 19 -19.88 -30.88 -1.22
CA ALA A 19 -18.95 -31.89 -0.70
C ALA A 19 -17.53 -31.32 -0.47
N VAL A 20 -17.08 -30.38 -1.29
CA VAL A 20 -15.81 -29.66 -1.10
C VAL A 20 -15.90 -28.67 0.08
N GLY A 21 -17.07 -28.07 0.31
CA GLY A 21 -17.30 -27.12 1.41
C GLY A 21 -17.55 -27.76 2.79
N CYS A 22 -18.06 -29.00 2.84
CA CYS A 22 -18.47 -29.67 4.08
C CYS A 22 -17.40 -30.58 4.70
N GLY A 23 -16.19 -30.68 4.14
CA GLY A 23 -15.08 -31.45 4.72
C GLY A 23 -14.34 -30.78 5.90
N GLY A 24 -14.74 -29.58 6.30
CA GLY A 24 -13.99 -28.72 7.21
C GLY A 24 -14.37 -28.76 8.70
N GLY A 25 -14.99 -29.83 9.21
CA GLY A 25 -15.48 -29.80 10.59
C GLY A 25 -15.71 -31.14 11.25
N ARG A 26 -14.63 -31.82 11.66
CA ARG A 26 -14.52 -32.41 13.02
C ARG A 26 -13.14 -32.99 13.29
N GLU A 27 -12.69 -32.73 14.52
CA GLU A 27 -11.73 -33.49 15.33
C GLU A 27 -10.25 -33.11 15.21
N SER A 28 -9.90 -32.05 15.96
CA SER A 28 -8.60 -31.88 16.59
C SER A 28 -8.36 -33.02 17.57
N GLU A 29 -7.43 -33.93 17.27
CA GLU A 29 -6.56 -34.56 18.26
C GLU A 29 -5.17 -34.81 17.65
N SER A 30 -4.19 -34.06 18.16
CA SER A 30 -2.76 -34.42 18.32
C SER A 30 -1.96 -34.94 17.11
N GLY A 31 -1.01 -34.13 16.63
CA GLY A 31 0.15 -34.60 15.86
C GLY A 31 0.72 -33.52 14.95
N GLY A 32 1.95 -33.07 15.24
CA GLY A 32 2.63 -31.98 14.52
C GLY A 32 2.84 -32.23 13.02
N GLY A 33 2.79 -31.13 12.26
CA GLY A 33 2.98 -31.05 10.83
C GLY A 33 2.28 -29.81 10.28
N GLU A 34 2.84 -28.63 10.58
CA GLU A 34 2.33 -27.34 10.09
C GLU A 34 2.64 -27.19 8.59
N ASP A 35 1.75 -27.71 7.75
CA ASP A 35 1.60 -27.30 6.36
C ASP A 35 0.16 -27.54 5.91
N GLY A 36 -0.75 -26.73 6.47
CA GLY A 36 -2.12 -26.61 5.99
C GLY A 36 -2.18 -25.69 4.75
N PRO A 37 -2.93 -26.04 3.69
CA PRO A 37 -3.01 -25.25 2.45
C PRO A 37 -3.64 -23.84 2.61
N GLY A 38 -4.08 -23.48 3.82
CA GLY A 38 -4.60 -22.14 4.17
C GLY A 38 -3.59 -21.21 4.84
N GLU A 39 -2.65 -21.74 5.65
CA GLU A 39 -1.70 -20.92 6.42
C GLU A 39 -0.51 -20.47 5.59
N GLY A 40 -0.03 -21.31 4.67
CA GLY A 40 1.02 -20.94 3.71
C GLY A 40 0.66 -19.74 2.82
N ARG A 41 -0.65 -19.44 2.67
CA ARG A 41 -1.13 -18.24 1.96
C ARG A 41 -1.41 -17.06 2.89
N ALA A 42 -1.65 -17.27 4.18
CA ALA A 42 -1.92 -16.18 5.12
C ALA A 42 -0.67 -15.30 5.35
N PHE A 43 0.52 -15.86 5.18
CA PHE A 43 1.80 -15.17 5.43
C PHE A 43 2.80 -15.28 4.29
N TRP A 44 2.38 -15.60 3.07
CA TRP A 44 3.28 -15.82 1.93
C TRP A 44 4.34 -14.71 1.76
N ALA A 45 3.93 -13.43 1.93
CA ALA A 45 4.83 -12.29 1.80
C ALA A 45 5.83 -12.18 2.96
N LEU A 46 5.40 -12.53 4.18
CA LEU A 46 6.27 -12.56 5.36
C LEU A 46 7.28 -13.71 5.27
N GLN A 47 6.85 -14.88 4.80
CA GLN A 47 7.73 -16.03 4.64
C GLN A 47 8.77 -15.77 3.55
N GLY A 48 8.37 -15.21 2.41
CA GLY A 48 9.32 -14.76 1.39
C GLY A 48 10.32 -13.72 1.91
N LEU A 49 9.88 -12.76 2.74
CA LEU A 49 10.80 -11.82 3.38
C LEU A 49 11.80 -12.52 4.31
N LYS A 50 11.36 -13.51 5.12
CA LYS A 50 12.26 -14.25 6.01
C LYS A 50 13.30 -15.05 5.25
N GLU A 51 12.93 -15.64 4.11
CA GLU A 51 13.86 -16.36 3.23
C GLU A 51 14.93 -15.41 2.68
N GLU A 52 14.54 -14.24 2.18
CA GLU A 52 15.47 -13.21 1.68
C GLU A 52 16.40 -12.69 2.78
N LEU A 53 15.87 -12.46 3.98
CA LEU A 53 16.68 -12.05 5.13
C LEU A 53 17.67 -13.14 5.55
N ALA A 54 17.24 -14.41 5.61
CA ALA A 54 18.13 -15.53 5.95
C ALA A 54 19.23 -15.76 4.90
N ALA A 55 18.94 -15.50 3.62
CA ALA A 55 19.95 -15.55 2.56
C ALA A 55 20.99 -14.41 2.68
N SER A 56 20.59 -13.27 3.24
CA SER A 56 21.44 -12.08 3.40
C SER A 56 22.28 -12.10 4.68
N ASP A 57 21.84 -12.80 5.73
CA ASP A 57 22.42 -12.81 7.08
C ASP A 57 23.55 -13.85 7.24
N ALA A 58 24.39 -14.05 6.22
CA ALA A 58 25.52 -14.98 6.23
C ALA A 58 26.68 -14.60 7.19
N GLY A 59 26.44 -13.70 8.14
CA GLY A 59 27.37 -13.29 9.18
C GLY A 59 26.85 -12.11 9.99
N GLU A 60 25.93 -12.38 10.93
CA GLU A 60 25.47 -11.50 12.03
C GLU A 60 25.20 -10.03 11.69
N VAL A 61 23.93 -9.65 11.46
CA VAL A 61 23.16 -8.72 12.33
C VAL A 61 21.66 -9.01 12.17
N ALA A 62 21.07 -9.78 13.08
CA ALA A 62 19.65 -10.14 13.08
C ALA A 62 18.75 -8.97 13.57
N GLY A 63 18.61 -7.92 12.76
CA GLY A 63 17.66 -6.83 13.01
C GLY A 63 16.25 -7.07 12.43
N GLY A 64 16.10 -8.08 11.56
CA GLY A 64 14.88 -8.27 10.76
C GLY A 64 14.67 -7.14 9.74
N GLY A 65 13.47 -7.06 9.17
CA GLY A 65 13.15 -6.03 8.19
C GLY A 65 11.66 -5.87 7.93
N VAL A 66 11.33 -4.81 7.21
CA VAL A 66 9.97 -4.47 6.79
C VAL A 66 9.91 -4.49 5.27
N LEU A 67 8.91 -5.15 4.72
CA LEU A 67 8.60 -5.20 3.29
C LEU A 67 7.18 -4.68 3.08
N TYR A 68 7.01 -3.87 2.05
CA TYR A 68 5.68 -3.62 1.47
C TYR A 68 5.77 -3.58 -0.05
N THR A 69 4.68 -3.99 -0.70
CA THR A 69 4.60 -4.11 -2.17
C THR A 69 3.18 -3.80 -2.63
N GLY A 70 3.03 -3.48 -3.92
CA GLY A 70 1.74 -3.21 -4.52
C GLY A 70 1.74 -3.44 -6.03
N ALA A 71 0.67 -4.07 -6.50
CA ALA A 71 0.30 -4.13 -7.92
C ALA A 71 -0.97 -3.30 -8.12
N VAL A 72 -0.80 -2.01 -8.41
CA VAL A 72 -1.86 -1.01 -8.41
C VAL A 72 -2.33 -0.71 -9.83
N ARG A 73 -3.65 -0.59 -9.99
CA ARG A 73 -4.29 -0.09 -11.22
C ARG A 73 -5.14 1.11 -10.85
N LEU A 74 -4.84 2.26 -11.43
CA LEU A 74 -5.63 3.48 -11.22
C LEU A 74 -6.82 3.53 -12.19
N ALA A 75 -7.85 4.30 -11.84
CA ALA A 75 -9.02 4.51 -12.70
C ALA A 75 -8.66 5.19 -14.04
N THR A 76 -7.54 5.91 -14.06
CA THR A 76 -6.92 6.53 -15.23
C THR A 76 -6.26 5.53 -16.18
N GLY A 77 -6.18 4.25 -15.82
CA GLY A 77 -5.56 3.18 -16.61
C GLY A 77 -4.07 2.95 -16.34
N GLU A 78 -3.44 3.83 -15.56
CA GLU A 78 -2.04 3.67 -15.15
C GLU A 78 -1.85 2.44 -14.25
N ARG A 79 -0.68 1.80 -14.39
CA ARG A 79 -0.30 0.60 -13.63
C ARG A 79 1.04 0.82 -12.96
N TYR A 80 1.11 0.44 -11.70
CA TYR A 80 2.33 0.53 -10.90
C TYR A 80 2.57 -0.81 -10.21
N GLU A 81 3.73 -1.37 -10.47
CA GLU A 81 4.28 -2.52 -9.74
C GLU A 81 5.49 -2.00 -9.00
N TRP A 82 5.49 -2.16 -7.69
CA TRP A 82 6.47 -1.50 -6.83
C TRP A 82 6.65 -2.29 -5.55
N GLN A 83 7.89 -2.37 -5.07
CA GLN A 83 8.26 -3.04 -3.83
C GLN A 83 9.33 -2.22 -3.11
N TYR A 84 9.29 -2.28 -1.77
CA TYR A 84 10.34 -1.74 -0.91
C TYR A 84 10.57 -2.66 0.27
N GLY A 85 11.85 -2.90 0.55
CA GLY A 85 12.33 -3.58 1.73
C GLY A 85 13.39 -2.72 2.43
N ALA A 86 13.38 -2.74 3.76
CA ALA A 86 14.44 -2.16 4.58
C ALA A 86 14.69 -3.02 5.81
N PHE A 87 15.95 -3.10 6.23
CA PHE A 87 16.30 -3.66 7.54
C PHE A 87 15.78 -2.74 8.65
N THR A 88 15.39 -3.33 9.78
CA THR A 88 14.84 -2.58 10.92
C THR A 88 15.82 -1.52 11.39
N ASP A 89 17.09 -1.89 11.60
CA ASP A 89 18.11 -0.96 12.11
C ASP A 89 18.34 0.18 11.13
N ALA A 90 18.45 -0.14 9.83
CA ALA A 90 18.55 0.87 8.78
C ALA A 90 17.35 1.83 8.77
N LEU A 91 16.13 1.37 9.07
CA LEU A 91 14.94 2.24 9.10
C LEU A 91 14.91 3.14 10.36
N LEU A 92 15.31 2.59 11.51
CA LEU A 92 15.41 3.33 12.77
C LEU A 92 16.55 4.37 12.72
N ASP A 93 17.67 4.00 12.08
CA ASP A 93 18.84 4.85 11.87
C ASP A 93 18.66 5.83 10.70
N ALA A 94 17.91 5.50 9.65
CA ALA A 94 17.60 6.43 8.55
C ALA A 94 16.76 7.62 9.00
N GLY A 95 16.02 7.48 10.10
CA GLY A 95 15.46 8.64 10.77
C GLY A 95 16.54 9.58 11.36
N ALA A 96 17.71 9.05 11.71
CA ALA A 96 18.89 9.85 12.02
C ALA A 96 19.68 10.30 10.78
N ALA A 97 19.63 9.57 9.67
CA ALA A 97 20.35 9.90 8.44
C ALA A 97 19.39 9.99 7.24
N GLY A 98 18.89 11.19 6.98
CA GLY A 98 17.97 11.46 5.87
C GLY A 98 18.53 11.07 4.51
N VAL A 99 17.67 10.48 3.68
CA VAL A 99 17.91 10.26 2.25
C VAL A 99 18.03 11.62 1.55
N THR A 100 19.26 12.12 1.38
CA THR A 100 19.79 12.63 0.11
C THR A 100 21.32 12.74 0.19
N ALA A 101 21.95 12.54 -0.97
CA ALA A 101 23.37 12.74 -1.19
C ALA A 101 23.91 14.06 -0.58
N GLY A 102 24.95 13.92 0.24
CA GLY A 102 25.90 14.98 0.55
C GLY A 102 25.69 15.71 1.89
N GLY A 103 26.60 15.45 2.83
CA GLY A 103 26.93 16.38 3.90
C GLY A 103 26.61 15.90 5.32
N ALA A 104 27.62 15.99 6.18
CA ALA A 104 27.68 15.46 7.54
C ALA A 104 26.74 16.15 8.56
N ASP A 105 26.49 15.42 9.64
CA ASP A 105 25.98 15.88 10.94
C ASP A 105 24.60 16.54 10.96
N ASP A 106 23.55 15.72 10.83
CA ASP A 106 22.30 16.00 11.54
C ASP A 106 21.54 14.70 11.82
N GLY A 107 21.85 14.06 12.96
CA GLY A 107 21.22 12.84 13.46
C GLY A 107 19.70 12.92 13.71
N GLY A 108 19.05 14.01 13.29
CA GLY A 108 17.60 14.22 13.31
C GLY A 108 17.00 14.67 11.98
N ALA A 109 17.80 14.89 10.92
CA ALA A 109 17.31 15.40 9.64
C ALA A 109 16.39 14.40 8.92
N GLY A 110 16.63 13.09 9.07
CA GLY A 110 15.79 12.06 8.46
C GLY A 110 14.36 12.04 9.02
N TRP A 111 14.24 12.11 10.35
CA TRP A 111 12.97 12.19 11.07
C TRP A 111 12.25 13.50 10.78
N GLY A 112 12.98 14.60 10.57
CA GLY A 112 12.41 15.88 10.14
C GLY A 112 11.68 15.76 8.80
N VAL A 113 12.32 15.20 7.78
CA VAL A 113 11.71 14.98 6.46
C VAL A 113 10.51 14.04 6.54
N ALA A 114 10.61 12.96 7.32
CA ALA A 114 9.49 12.04 7.55
C ALA A 114 8.31 12.74 8.26
N ALA A 115 8.59 13.55 9.28
CA ALA A 115 7.58 14.29 10.02
C ALA A 115 6.85 15.32 9.13
N GLU A 116 7.57 16.06 8.29
CA GLU A 116 6.97 16.97 7.30
C GLU A 116 6.06 16.21 6.31
N SER A 117 6.53 15.05 5.85
CA SER A 117 5.76 14.19 4.94
C SER A 117 4.47 13.68 5.60
N PHE A 118 4.52 13.23 6.85
CA PHE A 118 3.34 12.80 7.61
C PHE A 118 2.42 13.97 7.97
N ALA A 119 2.97 15.11 8.35
CA ALA A 119 2.19 16.32 8.64
C ALA A 119 1.38 16.75 7.40
N ALA A 120 1.96 16.65 6.20
CA ALA A 120 1.23 16.89 4.96
C ALA A 120 0.09 15.89 4.70
N LEU A 121 0.16 14.66 5.22
CA LEU A 121 -0.95 13.70 5.15
C LEU A 121 -1.98 13.88 6.27
N GLY A 122 -1.61 14.46 7.41
CA GLY A 122 -2.46 14.62 8.60
C GLY A 122 -3.62 15.63 8.48
N HIS A 123 -4.25 15.79 7.31
CA HIS A 123 -5.37 16.69 7.10
C HIS A 123 -6.39 16.14 6.11
N VAL A 124 -7.66 16.11 6.51
CA VAL A 124 -8.76 15.47 5.75
C VAL A 124 -8.89 16.00 4.32
N VAL A 125 -8.76 17.31 4.11
CA VAL A 125 -8.85 17.91 2.76
C VAL A 125 -7.67 17.46 1.88
N ARG A 126 -6.47 17.32 2.45
CA ARG A 126 -5.27 16.90 1.69
C ARG A 126 -5.37 15.44 1.28
N LEU A 127 -5.84 14.57 2.19
CA LEU A 127 -6.13 13.17 1.88
C LEU A 127 -7.21 13.04 0.79
N ARG A 128 -8.26 13.87 0.86
CA ARG A 128 -9.29 13.90 -0.17
C ARG A 128 -8.72 14.35 -1.50
N LEU A 129 -7.97 15.45 -1.56
CA LEU A 129 -7.30 15.92 -2.79
C LEU A 129 -6.43 14.82 -3.43
N LEU A 130 -5.61 14.13 -2.65
CA LEU A 130 -4.78 13.02 -3.12
C LEU A 130 -5.62 11.87 -3.72
N ARG A 131 -6.72 11.49 -3.05
CA ARG A 131 -7.66 10.48 -3.56
C ARG A 131 -8.26 10.89 -4.91
N GLU A 132 -8.67 12.14 -5.04
CA GLU A 132 -9.28 12.67 -6.27
C GLU A 132 -8.27 12.75 -7.43
N ILE A 133 -7.02 13.12 -7.14
CA ILE A 133 -5.93 13.14 -8.11
C ILE A 133 -5.60 11.73 -8.60
N LEU A 134 -5.50 10.74 -7.69
CA LEU A 134 -5.37 9.32 -8.06
C LEU A 134 -6.58 8.81 -8.85
N GLY A 135 -7.76 9.40 -8.62
CA GLY A 135 -8.99 9.14 -9.36
C GLY A 135 -9.08 9.83 -10.73
N GLY A 136 -8.13 10.72 -11.06
CA GLY A 136 -8.02 11.36 -12.38
C GLY A 136 -8.37 12.85 -12.44
N ARG A 137 -8.85 13.47 -11.35
CA ARG A 137 -9.05 14.92 -11.27
C ARG A 137 -7.71 15.59 -10.97
N ARG A 138 -7.03 16.10 -11.99
CA ARG A 138 -5.62 16.53 -11.89
C ARG A 138 -5.46 18.04 -11.85
N THR A 139 -6.47 18.83 -12.21
CA THR A 139 -6.37 20.29 -12.23
C THR A 139 -7.00 20.93 -11.00
N ALA A 140 -6.48 22.10 -10.59
CA ALA A 140 -7.09 22.87 -9.51
C ALA A 140 -8.55 23.26 -9.79
N ALA A 141 -8.92 23.45 -11.07
CA ALA A 141 -10.29 23.74 -11.48
C ALA A 141 -11.24 22.55 -11.24
N GLU A 142 -10.88 21.36 -11.74
CA GLU A 142 -11.64 20.11 -11.50
C GLU A 142 -11.77 19.81 -10.00
N LEU A 143 -10.73 20.12 -9.22
CA LEU A 143 -10.75 19.91 -7.77
C LEU A 143 -11.63 20.96 -7.07
N ALA A 144 -11.68 22.21 -7.54
CA ALA A 144 -12.52 23.26 -6.96
C ALA A 144 -14.03 23.05 -7.17
N GLU A 145 -14.42 22.21 -8.13
CA GLU A 145 -15.82 21.80 -8.33
C GLU A 145 -16.33 20.86 -7.24
N LEU A 146 -15.46 20.34 -6.38
CA LEU A 146 -15.83 19.38 -5.34
C LEU A 146 -16.27 20.09 -4.06
N ASP A 147 -17.50 19.78 -3.63
CA ASP A 147 -18.05 20.29 -2.38
C ASP A 147 -17.22 19.89 -1.16
N GLY A 148 -16.99 20.84 -0.26
CA GLY A 148 -16.31 20.59 1.02
C GLY A 148 -14.79 20.51 0.95
N LEU A 149 -14.14 20.99 -0.13
CA LEU A 149 -12.69 21.18 -0.19
C LEU A 149 -12.21 22.58 0.22
N GLY A 150 -13.15 23.49 0.52
CA GLY A 150 -12.88 24.87 0.87
C GLY A 150 -12.88 25.80 -0.33
N THR A 151 -12.40 27.03 -0.14
CA THR A 151 -12.27 28.03 -1.20
C THR A 151 -11.15 27.66 -2.18
N THR A 152 -11.18 28.23 -3.38
CA THR A 152 -10.11 28.06 -4.38
C THR A 152 -8.73 28.38 -3.79
N GLY A 153 -8.62 29.43 -2.97
CA GLY A 153 -7.37 29.80 -2.29
C GLY A 153 -6.88 28.73 -1.30
N GLN A 154 -7.80 28.09 -0.57
CA GLN A 154 -7.48 26.98 0.33
C GLN A 154 -6.99 25.76 -0.45
N ILE A 155 -7.60 25.46 -1.60
CA ILE A 155 -7.16 24.35 -2.47
C ILE A 155 -5.73 24.58 -2.96
N TYR A 156 -5.40 25.77 -3.48
CA TYR A 156 -4.04 26.09 -3.89
C TYR A 156 -3.03 26.01 -2.74
N HIS A 157 -3.43 26.44 -1.54
CA HIS A 157 -2.61 26.29 -0.34
C HIS A 157 -2.31 24.82 -0.04
N HIS A 158 -3.33 23.95 -0.07
CA HIS A 158 -3.17 22.52 0.16
C HIS A 158 -2.33 21.82 -0.91
N LEU A 159 -2.54 22.15 -2.19
CA LEU A 159 -1.73 21.61 -3.30
C LEU A 159 -0.26 22.01 -3.15
N ARG A 160 0.02 23.25 -2.73
CA ARG A 160 1.38 23.71 -2.45
C ARG A 160 2.02 22.93 -1.28
N GLN A 161 1.30 22.69 -0.20
CA GLN A 161 1.79 21.89 0.93
C GLN A 161 2.11 20.45 0.51
N LEU A 162 1.20 19.81 -0.23
CA LEU A 162 1.42 18.47 -0.76
C LEU A 162 2.60 18.39 -1.74
N THR A 163 2.76 19.41 -2.58
CA THR A 163 3.91 19.50 -3.49
C THR A 163 5.22 19.70 -2.73
N GLY A 164 5.22 20.59 -1.72
CA GLY A 164 6.40 20.84 -0.87
C GLY A 164 6.86 19.60 -0.10
N ALA A 165 5.91 18.76 0.33
CA ALA A 165 6.19 17.50 1.00
C ALA A 165 6.48 16.33 0.04
N GLY A 166 6.52 16.57 -1.28
CA GLY A 166 6.84 15.56 -2.30
C GLY A 166 5.72 14.55 -2.58
N TRP A 167 4.50 14.79 -2.11
CA TRP A 167 3.33 13.94 -2.41
C TRP A 167 2.71 14.24 -3.77
N LEU A 168 2.94 15.44 -4.31
CA LEU A 168 2.53 15.84 -5.64
C LEU A 168 3.70 16.48 -6.39
N HIS A 169 3.65 16.43 -7.72
CA HIS A 169 4.45 17.27 -8.59
C HIS A 169 3.57 17.95 -9.64
N PRO A 170 3.96 19.13 -10.15
CA PRO A 170 3.31 19.71 -11.31
C PRO A 170 3.58 18.85 -12.55
N ALA A 171 2.53 18.63 -13.35
CA ALA A 171 2.58 17.86 -14.61
C ALA A 171 2.23 18.72 -15.85
N GLY A 172 2.36 20.04 -15.72
CA GLY A 172 2.06 21.02 -16.77
C GLY A 172 0.59 21.44 -16.84
N ARG A 173 0.30 22.61 -17.44
CA ARG A 173 -1.06 23.18 -17.60
C ARG A 173 -1.89 23.22 -16.30
N GLY A 174 -1.24 23.46 -15.15
CA GLY A 174 -1.92 23.47 -13.85
C GLY A 174 -2.40 22.10 -13.36
N ARG A 175 -1.86 21.02 -13.94
CA ARG A 175 -2.08 19.64 -13.48
C ARG A 175 -1.11 19.28 -12.36
N TYR A 176 -1.60 18.46 -11.45
CA TYR A 176 -0.87 17.86 -10.35
C TYR A 176 -1.00 16.34 -10.44
N GLU A 177 0.10 15.66 -10.18
CA GLU A 177 0.18 14.20 -10.20
C GLU A 177 0.91 13.71 -8.97
N VAL A 178 0.53 12.52 -8.48
CA VAL A 178 1.30 11.80 -7.47
C VAL A 178 2.50 11.18 -8.18
N PRO A 179 3.75 11.41 -7.74
CA PRO A 179 4.91 10.78 -8.34
C PRO A 179 4.73 9.26 -8.40
N ALA A 180 5.15 8.61 -9.50
CA ALA A 180 5.00 7.15 -9.67
C ALA A 180 5.55 6.35 -8.46
N ALA A 181 6.70 6.77 -7.93
CA ALA A 181 7.34 6.15 -6.75
C ALA A 181 6.57 6.36 -5.43
N ARG A 182 5.56 7.25 -5.39
CA ARG A 182 4.74 7.55 -4.21
C ARG A 182 3.35 6.94 -4.26
N VAL A 183 2.91 6.43 -5.42
CA VAL A 183 1.56 5.85 -5.58
C VAL A 183 1.34 4.67 -4.64
N VAL A 184 2.22 3.67 -4.68
CA VAL A 184 2.12 2.49 -3.79
C VAL A 184 2.33 2.87 -2.33
N PRO A 185 3.38 3.63 -1.94
CA PRO A 185 3.53 4.10 -0.56
C PRO A 185 2.30 4.84 -0.02
N LEU A 186 1.68 5.73 -0.80
CA LEU A 186 0.49 6.46 -0.37
C LEU A 186 -0.69 5.53 -0.08
N LEU A 187 -0.91 4.52 -0.93
CA LEU A 187 -1.97 3.52 -0.72
C LEU A 187 -1.69 2.60 0.47
N VAL A 188 -0.42 2.30 0.74
CA VAL A 188 0.00 1.59 1.97
C VAL A 188 -0.31 2.45 3.20
N MET A 189 0.02 3.75 3.18
CA MET A 189 -0.31 4.66 4.28
C MET A 189 -1.83 4.75 4.51
N PHE A 190 -2.63 4.81 3.43
CA PHE A 190 -4.09 4.78 3.55
C PHE A 190 -4.60 3.48 4.15
N SER A 191 -3.96 2.35 3.83
CA SER A 191 -4.34 1.03 4.36
C SER A 191 -3.96 0.87 5.82
N ALA A 192 -2.76 1.31 6.20
CA ALA A 192 -2.24 1.25 7.56
C ALA A 192 -2.98 2.20 8.54
N ALA A 193 -3.61 3.26 8.03
CA ALA A 193 -4.36 4.21 8.84
C ALA A 193 -5.84 3.83 9.05
N ARG A 194 -6.30 2.69 8.52
CA ARG A 194 -7.68 2.20 8.74
C ARG A 194 -7.78 1.59 10.14
N PRO A 195 -8.92 1.75 10.85
CA PRO A 195 -9.15 1.14 12.15
C PRO A 195 -9.33 -0.37 12.07
#